data_AF-A0A6I9WG93-F1
#
_entry.id   AF-A0A6I9WG93-F1
#
_cell.length_a   1.000
_cell.length_b   1.000
_cell.length_c   1.000
_cell.angle_alpha   90.00
_cell.angle_beta   90.00
_cell.angle_gamma   90.00
#
_symmetry.space_group_name_H-M   'P 1'
#
loop_
_entity.id
_entity.type
_entity.pdbx_description
1 polymer ?
#
loop_
_entity_poly.entity_id
_entity_poly.type
_entity_poly.pdbx_seq_one_letter_code
_entity_poly.pdbx_strand_id
1 'polypeptide(L)'
;MLSSSRAFPPILAVALVVCIGVAHGIRCYKCGQYNEGVGSITPCINYTAHMLMECPSSDEWCIKYVSEGSTVRDCVPHCVEKEAWSTRTYCCQQDGCNSGPSLTASSSTYFVLAISLAVLVVCRSLRG
;
A
#
# COMPACT_ATOMS: atom_id res chain seq x y z
N MET A 1 -10.44 40.81 -20.43
CA MET A 1 -9.87 39.54 -20.91
C MET A 1 -9.27 38.83 -19.71
N LEU A 2 -9.90 37.74 -19.25
CA LEU A 2 -9.40 36.94 -18.14
C LEU A 2 -8.02 36.40 -18.51
N SER A 3 -6.98 36.87 -17.83
CA SER A 3 -5.63 36.32 -17.91
C SER A 3 -5.61 34.96 -17.21
N SER A 4 -6.17 33.99 -17.92
CA SER A 4 -6.24 32.58 -17.59
C SER A 4 -4.86 31.96 -17.85
N SER A 5 -3.85 32.39 -17.09
CA SER A 5 -2.46 31.94 -17.33
C SER A 5 -1.66 31.63 -16.07
N ARG A 6 -2.19 31.87 -14.86
CA ARG A 6 -1.52 31.53 -13.59
C ARG A 6 -2.09 30.30 -12.86
N ALA A 7 -3.30 29.86 -13.20
CA ALA A 7 -3.95 28.68 -12.59
C ALA A 7 -3.71 27.36 -13.35
N PHE A 8 -3.18 27.42 -14.58
CA PHE A 8 -2.91 26.25 -15.42
C PHE A 8 -1.80 25.32 -14.91
N PRO A 9 -0.65 25.79 -14.38
CA PRO A 9 0.42 24.88 -13.96
C PRO A 9 0.11 24.01 -12.73
N PRO A 10 -0.53 24.49 -11.64
CA PRO A 10 -0.75 23.67 -10.45
C PRO A 10 -1.81 22.59 -10.65
N ILE A 11 -2.87 22.86 -11.43
CA ILE A 11 -3.94 21.90 -11.69
C ILE A 11 -3.43 20.74 -12.56
N LEU A 12 -2.62 21.07 -13.58
CA LEU A 12 -1.99 20.07 -14.45
C LEU A 12 -0.98 19.20 -13.68
N ALA A 13 -0.21 19.80 -12.75
CA ALA A 13 0.72 19.07 -11.89
C ALA A 13 -0.01 18.11 -10.93
N VAL A 14 -1.13 18.52 -10.34
CA VAL A 14 -1.96 17.64 -9.49
C VAL A 14 -2.56 16.51 -10.33
N ALA A 15 -3.07 16.79 -11.53
CA ALA A 15 -3.60 15.75 -12.43
C ALA A 15 -2.53 14.72 -12.83
N LEU A 16 -1.30 15.17 -13.12
CA LEU A 16 -0.19 14.27 -13.44
C LEU A 16 0.22 13.39 -12.24
N VAL A 17 0.26 13.93 -11.02
CA VAL A 17 0.54 13.14 -9.80
C VAL A 17 -0.53 12.08 -9.54
N VAL A 18 -1.80 12.38 -9.85
CA VAL A 18 -2.91 11.42 -9.74
C VAL A 18 -2.79 10.28 -10.76
N CYS A 19 -2.27 10.54 -11.96
CA CYS A 19 -2.19 9.56 -13.04
C CYS A 19 -0.98 8.60 -12.98
N ILE A 20 0.06 8.89 -12.19
CA ILE A 20 1.30 8.08 -12.15
C ILE A 20 1.17 6.78 -11.32
N GLY A 21 0.02 6.55 -10.67
CA GLY A 21 -0.08 5.55 -9.60
C GLY A 21 -0.46 4.10 -9.95
N VAL A 22 -0.58 3.67 -11.21
CA VAL A 22 -1.37 2.43 -11.51
C VAL A 22 -0.74 1.40 -12.46
N ALA A 23 0.57 1.36 -12.69
CA ALA A 23 1.10 0.47 -13.75
C ALA A 23 2.41 -0.30 -13.45
N HIS A 24 2.80 -0.47 -12.19
CA HIS A 24 3.95 -1.32 -11.85
C HIS A 24 3.52 -2.40 -10.85
N GLY A 25 3.98 -3.63 -11.07
CA GLY A 25 3.79 -4.72 -10.11
C GLY A 25 4.34 -4.30 -8.75
N ILE A 26 3.63 -4.67 -7.68
CA ILE A 26 4.04 -4.33 -6.32
C ILE A 26 5.19 -5.24 -5.86
N ARG A 27 5.98 -4.78 -4.90
CA ARG A 27 7.00 -5.60 -4.24
C ARG A 27 6.58 -5.91 -2.81
N CYS A 28 6.53 -7.17 -2.42
CA CYS A 28 6.11 -7.58 -1.08
C CYS A 28 7.20 -8.40 -0.40
N TYR A 29 7.24 -8.37 0.95
CA TYR A 29 8.06 -9.34 1.67
C TYR A 29 7.42 -10.73 1.53
N LYS A 30 8.18 -11.71 1.06
CA LYS A 30 7.73 -13.10 0.87
C LYS A 30 8.49 -14.04 1.79
N CYS A 31 7.80 -14.66 2.74
CA CYS A 31 8.40 -15.62 3.65
C CYS A 31 7.37 -16.46 4.41
N GLY A 32 7.75 -17.69 4.73
CA GLY A 32 6.86 -18.69 5.31
C GLY A 32 5.91 -19.28 4.27
N GLN A 33 5.19 -20.33 4.66
CA GLN A 33 4.16 -20.95 3.82
C GLN A 33 2.98 -21.36 4.70
N TYR A 34 1.79 -21.07 4.21
CA TYR A 34 0.54 -21.55 4.79
C TYR A 34 0.07 -22.75 3.96
N ASN A 35 0.14 -23.96 4.54
CA ASN A 35 -0.32 -25.17 3.86
C ASN A 35 -1.71 -25.56 4.37
N GLU A 36 -2.75 -25.18 3.63
CA GLU A 36 -4.15 -25.40 4.01
C GLU A 36 -4.52 -26.88 4.18
N GLY A 37 -3.80 -27.80 3.52
CA GLY A 37 -4.12 -29.24 3.50
C GLY A 37 -3.50 -30.10 4.61
N VAL A 38 -2.52 -29.57 5.36
CA VAL A 38 -1.77 -30.33 6.38
C VAL A 38 -1.75 -29.66 7.75
N GLY A 39 -2.28 -28.44 7.88
CA GLY A 39 -2.29 -27.70 9.15
C GLY A 39 -0.91 -27.24 9.63
N SER A 40 0.14 -27.39 8.81
CA SER A 40 1.49 -26.95 9.14
C SER A 40 1.77 -25.57 8.57
N ILE A 41 2.11 -24.62 9.44
CA ILE A 41 2.58 -23.28 9.07
C ILE A 41 4.10 -23.30 9.17
N THR A 42 4.79 -22.91 8.10
CA THR A 42 6.22 -22.60 8.18
C THR A 42 6.35 -21.13 8.58
N PRO A 43 6.78 -20.80 9.80
CA PRO A 43 6.82 -19.42 10.26
C PRO A 43 7.97 -18.66 9.60
N CYS A 44 7.70 -17.40 9.27
CA CYS A 44 8.72 -16.41 8.95
C CYS A 44 9.34 -15.90 10.26
N ILE A 45 10.47 -16.48 10.65
CA ILE A 45 11.19 -16.11 11.89
C ILE A 45 11.98 -14.80 11.69
N ASN A 46 12.55 -14.61 10.51
CA ASN A 46 13.28 -13.39 10.13
C ASN A 46 12.93 -13.03 8.68
N TYR A 47 12.65 -11.76 8.43
CA TYR A 47 12.60 -11.22 7.08
C TYR A 47 13.72 -10.20 6.91
N THR A 48 14.49 -10.35 5.84
CA THR A 48 15.58 -9.44 5.47
C THR A 48 15.20 -8.66 4.21
N ALA A 49 15.93 -7.59 3.89
CA ALA A 49 15.69 -6.79 2.69
C ALA A 49 15.72 -7.63 1.38
N HIS A 50 16.45 -8.75 1.37
CA HIS A 50 16.49 -9.68 0.24
C HIS A 50 15.19 -10.46 0.02
N MET A 51 14.25 -10.43 0.96
CA MET A 51 12.95 -11.09 0.84
C MET A 51 11.86 -10.18 0.27
N LEU A 52 12.20 -8.92 -0.03
CA LEU A 52 11.33 -8.01 -0.78
C LEU A 52 11.41 -8.37 -2.27
N MET A 53 10.38 -9.08 -2.75
CA MET A 53 10.35 -9.64 -4.10
C MET A 53 9.27 -8.98 -4.94
N GLU A 54 9.52 -8.89 -6.25
CA GLU A 54 8.51 -8.52 -7.24
C GLU A 54 7.37 -9.54 -7.22
N CYS A 55 6.14 -9.04 -7.20
CA CYS A 55 4.95 -9.89 -7.25
C CYS A 55 4.57 -10.18 -8.72
N PRO A 56 3.94 -11.32 -9.00
CA PRO A 56 3.31 -11.55 -10.30
C PRO A 56 2.35 -10.41 -10.64
N SER A 57 2.18 -10.11 -11.93
CA SER A 57 1.26 -9.04 -12.38
C SER A 57 -0.21 -9.29 -12.03
N SER A 58 -0.58 -10.51 -11.65
CA SER A 58 -1.91 -10.86 -11.14
C SER A 58 -2.11 -10.48 -9.68
N ASP A 59 -1.03 -10.24 -8.93
CA ASP A 59 -1.06 -10.10 -7.48
C ASP A 59 -0.97 -8.63 -7.09
N GLU A 60 -2.11 -8.09 -6.67
CA GLU A 60 -2.27 -6.65 -6.38
C GLU A 60 -2.17 -6.31 -4.88
N TRP A 61 -1.97 -7.32 -4.02
CA TRP A 61 -2.00 -7.15 -2.57
C TRP A 61 -0.81 -7.84 -1.90
N CYS A 62 -0.13 -7.12 -1.01
CA CYS A 62 0.74 -7.74 -0.01
C CYS A 62 -0.09 -8.20 1.18
N ILE A 63 0.18 -9.42 1.65
CA ILE A 63 -0.46 -9.98 2.84
C ILE A 63 0.52 -10.17 3.97
N LYS A 64 -0.01 -10.07 5.18
CA LYS A 64 0.63 -10.55 6.40
C LYS A 64 -0.38 -11.35 7.20
N TYR A 65 -0.16 -12.64 7.27
CA TYR A 65 -0.90 -13.54 8.14
C TYR A 65 -0.14 -13.72 9.45
N VAL A 66 -0.82 -13.52 10.57
CA VAL A 66 -0.27 -13.69 11.93
C VAL A 66 -1.15 -14.70 12.66
N SER A 67 -0.53 -15.69 13.28
CA SER A 67 -1.14 -16.68 14.16
C SER A 67 -0.30 -16.78 15.43
N GLU A 68 -0.75 -17.49 16.46
CA GLU A 68 0.00 -17.68 17.72
C GLU A 68 1.44 -18.16 17.45
N GLY A 69 2.40 -17.24 17.58
CA GLY A 69 3.82 -17.49 17.35
C GLY A 69 4.28 -17.65 15.90
N SER A 70 3.40 -17.47 14.90
CA SER A 70 3.74 -17.63 13.48
C SER A 70 3.33 -16.42 12.65
N THR A 71 4.19 -16.01 11.72
CA THR A 71 3.86 -14.98 10.71
C THR A 71 4.18 -15.53 9.32
N VAL A 72 3.31 -15.28 8.35
CA VAL A 72 3.52 -15.59 6.93
C VAL A 72 3.27 -14.33 6.12
N ARG A 73 4.06 -14.12 5.07
CA ARG A 73 3.97 -12.95 4.21
C ARG A 73 4.07 -13.37 2.77
N ASP A 74 3.20 -12.83 1.94
CA ASP A 74 3.12 -13.17 0.53
C ASP A 74 2.47 -12.03 -0.26
N CYS A 75 2.34 -12.23 -1.57
CA CYS A 75 1.48 -11.47 -2.46
C CYS A 75 0.32 -12.33 -2.94
N VAL A 76 -0.85 -11.71 -3.13
CA VAL A 76 -2.06 -12.41 -3.58
C VAL A 76 -2.86 -11.51 -4.54
N PRO A 77 -3.68 -12.11 -5.43
CA PRO A 77 -4.55 -11.35 -6.33
C PRO A 77 -5.69 -10.64 -5.59
N HIS A 78 -6.18 -11.23 -4.49
CA HIS A 78 -7.27 -10.66 -3.72
C HIS A 78 -7.04 -10.90 -2.23
N CYS A 79 -7.21 -9.87 -1.41
CA CYS A 79 -7.01 -9.96 0.04
C CYS A 79 -8.24 -9.47 0.80
N VAL A 80 -8.61 -10.20 1.85
CA VAL A 80 -9.67 -9.81 2.79
C VAL A 80 -9.09 -9.92 4.19
N GLU A 81 -9.15 -8.82 4.94
CA GLU A 81 -8.75 -8.82 6.34
C GLU A 81 -9.71 -9.68 7.15
N LYS A 82 -9.13 -10.55 7.99
CA LYS A 82 -9.89 -11.50 8.82
C LYS A 82 -9.23 -11.58 10.18
N GLU A 83 -10.05 -11.66 11.21
CA GLU A 83 -9.62 -11.91 12.59
C GLU A 83 -10.45 -13.04 13.17
N ALA A 84 -9.80 -14.15 13.53
CA ALA A 84 -10.47 -15.32 14.09
C ALA A 84 -9.50 -16.11 14.97
N TRP A 85 -9.91 -16.50 16.19
CA TRP A 85 -9.17 -17.45 17.04
C TRP A 85 -7.66 -17.15 17.14
N SER A 86 -7.27 -15.89 17.43
CA SER A 86 -5.86 -15.46 17.54
C SER A 86 -5.08 -15.39 16.21
N THR A 87 -5.77 -15.59 15.09
CA THR A 87 -5.24 -15.38 13.73
C THR A 87 -5.73 -14.04 13.17
N ARG A 88 -4.84 -13.31 12.50
CA ARG A 88 -5.13 -12.03 11.84
C ARG A 88 -4.49 -11.98 10.46
N THR A 89 -5.27 -11.61 9.45
CA THR A 89 -4.81 -11.33 8.09
C THR A 89 -4.88 -9.84 7.83
N TYR A 90 -3.76 -9.27 7.37
CA TYR A 90 -3.65 -7.86 7.02
C TYR A 90 -3.35 -7.70 5.54
N CYS A 91 -3.94 -6.67 4.92
CA CYS A 91 -3.86 -6.41 3.47
C CYS A 91 -3.30 -5.01 3.19
N CYS A 92 -2.43 -4.86 2.19
CA CYS A 92 -1.95 -3.56 1.76
C CYS A 92 -1.43 -3.57 0.31
N GLN A 93 -1.31 -2.39 -0.32
CA GLN A 93 -1.02 -2.24 -1.76
C GLN A 93 0.18 -1.33 -2.05
N GLN A 94 1.16 -1.28 -1.15
CA GLN A 94 2.40 -0.53 -1.39
C GLN A 94 3.63 -1.44 -1.29
N ASP A 95 4.70 -1.05 -1.97
CA ASP A 95 5.98 -1.74 -1.87
C ASP A 95 6.43 -1.92 -0.41
N GLY A 96 6.61 -3.16 0.00
CA GLY A 96 7.11 -3.54 1.32
C GLY A 96 6.18 -3.17 2.48
N CYS A 97 4.92 -2.84 2.22
CA CYS A 97 3.97 -2.42 3.26
C CYS A 97 3.81 -3.49 4.34
N ASN A 98 3.82 -4.77 3.96
CA ASN A 98 3.67 -5.89 4.88
C ASN A 98 4.85 -6.10 5.85
N SER A 99 5.82 -5.18 5.92
CA SER A 99 6.90 -5.09 6.91
C SER A 99 6.42 -4.90 8.36
N GLY A 100 5.47 -3.99 8.58
CA GLY A 100 5.11 -3.49 9.90
C GLY A 100 4.34 -4.46 10.82
N PRO A 101 4.23 -4.16 12.12
CA PRO A 101 3.45 -4.95 13.09
C PRO A 101 1.94 -4.85 12.84
N SER A 102 1.45 -3.69 12.39
CA SER A 102 0.06 -3.39 12.07
C SER A 102 0.00 -2.56 10.79
N LEU A 103 -0.72 -3.07 9.79
CA LEU A 103 -0.88 -2.44 8.49
C LEU A 103 -2.04 -1.45 8.53
N THR A 104 -1.76 -0.21 8.94
CA THR A 104 -2.69 0.92 8.75
C THR A 104 -1.94 2.05 8.07
N ALA A 105 -1.50 1.81 6.83
CA ALA A 105 -1.07 2.86 5.92
C ALA A 105 -2.03 2.86 4.73
N SER A 106 -3.25 3.35 4.94
CA SER A 106 -4.18 3.55 3.85
C SER A 106 -3.64 4.67 2.96
N SER A 107 -3.41 4.37 1.68
CA SER A 107 -2.97 5.34 0.65
C SER A 107 -3.84 6.60 0.63
N SER A 108 -5.11 6.48 1.04
CA SER A 108 -6.08 7.57 1.16
C SER A 108 -5.63 8.73 2.07
N THR A 109 -4.85 8.46 3.12
CA THR A 109 -4.40 9.50 4.07
C THR A 109 -3.42 10.48 3.40
N TYR A 110 -2.50 9.98 2.57
CA TYR A 110 -1.59 10.80 1.78
C TYR A 110 -2.32 11.62 0.72
N PHE A 111 -3.34 11.04 0.07
CA PHE A 111 -4.17 11.77 -0.90
C PHE A 111 -4.92 12.94 -0.25
N VAL A 112 -5.54 12.72 0.91
CA VAL A 112 -6.25 13.79 1.65
C VAL A 112 -5.28 14.90 2.05
N LEU A 113 -4.08 14.56 2.52
CA LEU A 113 -3.06 15.55 2.90
C LEU A 113 -2.59 16.38 1.68
N ALA A 114 -2.36 15.72 0.53
CA ALA A 114 -1.94 16.38 -0.70
C ALA A 114 -3.02 17.35 -1.24
N ILE A 115 -4.29 16.95 -1.21
CA ILE A 115 -5.42 17.81 -1.60
C ILE A 115 -5.53 19.01 -0.65
N SER A 116 -5.39 18.79 0.66
CA SER A 116 -5.45 19.85 1.67
C SER A 116 -4.37 20.92 1.45
N LEU A 117 -3.14 20.49 1.16
CA LEU A 117 -2.02 21.38 0.85
C LEU A 117 -2.23 22.13 -0.47
N ALA A 118 -2.75 21.45 -1.50
CA ALA A 118 -3.06 22.08 -2.78
C ALA A 118 -4.13 23.18 -2.64
N VAL A 119 -5.20 22.93 -1.88
CA VAL A 119 -6.24 23.92 -1.57
C VAL A 119 -5.66 25.11 -0.80
N LEU A 120 -4.80 24.88 0.19
CA LEU A 120 -4.15 25.96 0.94
C LEU A 120 -3.26 26.85 0.05
N VAL A 121 -2.52 26.26 -0.88
CA VAL A 121 -1.68 27.01 -1.83
C VAL A 121 -2.55 27.85 -2.77
N VAL A 122 -3.60 27.27 -3.35
CA VAL A 122 -4.54 27.99 -4.23
C VAL A 122 -5.25 29.13 -3.49
N CYS A 123 -5.74 28.89 -2.27
CA CYS A 123 -6.37 29.92 -1.44
C CYS A 123 -5.42 31.07 -1.10
N ARG A 124 -4.13 30.79 -0.89
CA ARG A 124 -3.10 31.83 -0.67
C ARG A 124 -2.80 32.61 -1.94
N SER A 125 -2.72 31.95 -3.09
CA SER A 125 -2.48 32.59 -4.39
C SER A 125 -3.64 33.46 -4.88
N LEU A 126 -4.88 33.21 -4.41
CA LEU A 126 -6.07 34.01 -4.75
C LEU A 126 -6.25 35.23 -3.85
N ARG A 127 -5.54 35.30 -2.71
CA ARG A 127 -5.69 36.37 -1.69
C ARG A 127 -4.56 37.40 -1.72
N GLY A 128 -3.59 37.24 -2.64
CA GLY A 128 -2.46 38.14 -2.87
C GLY A 128 -2.51 38.82 -4.22
#